data_AF-A0A102D4B6-F1
#
_entry.id   AF-A0A102D4B6-F1
#
_cell.length_a   1.000
_cell.length_b   1.000
_cell.length_c   1.000
_cell.angle_alpha   90.00
_cell.angle_beta   90.00
_cell.angle_gamma   90.00
#
_symmetry.space_group_name_H-M   'P 1'
#
loop_
_entity.id
_entity.type
_entity.pdbx_description
1 polymer ?
#
loop_
_entity_poly.entity_id
_entity_poly.type
_entity_poly.pdbx_seq_one_letter_code
_entity_poly.pdbx_strand_id
1 'polypeptide(L)'
;MVPLFRFALPVIAGLALGAATQPAHLAGTAPDLIRLTERHRHDLRCAAAFAVVAAGQARGDAAALALPPLGIRGRSYLGLVGERVAAETGLSGETVRDLLADAAQRLGPQGAPIAAGQCLGELDAAVPPRPAPDAVDCLAILGTYAEAIDAREPGSALAATLHSEAAALMPPTHDPATDRAIDRARARVREALTGGPASVDADDYAACRRLAHHG
;
A
#
# COMPACT_ATOMS: atom_id res chain seq x y z
N MET A 1 7.99 -36.21 -53.81
CA MET A 1 9.22 -36.87 -54.30
C MET A 1 10.23 -36.85 -53.17
N VAL A 2 10.66 -38.05 -52.76
CA VAL A 2 11.59 -38.37 -51.66
C VAL A 2 13.04 -38.31 -52.20
N PRO A 3 14.03 -37.82 -51.43
CA PRO A 3 15.03 -38.73 -50.82
C PRO A 3 15.34 -38.31 -49.35
N LEU A 4 15.36 -39.18 -48.33
CA LEU A 4 16.08 -40.44 -48.13
C LEU A 4 17.61 -40.24 -48.17
N PHE A 5 18.17 -39.74 -47.07
CA PHE A 5 19.57 -40.00 -46.72
C PHE A 5 19.69 -40.40 -45.25
N ARG A 6 19.90 -41.71 -45.08
CA ARG A 6 20.43 -42.36 -43.88
C ARG A 6 21.89 -41.98 -43.75
N PHE A 7 22.33 -41.50 -42.59
CA PHE A 7 23.71 -41.71 -42.16
C PHE A 7 23.79 -41.91 -40.64
N ALA A 8 24.21 -43.14 -40.33
CA ALA A 8 24.91 -43.67 -39.15
C ALA A 8 25.14 -42.76 -37.94
N LEU A 9 24.66 -43.25 -36.79
CA LEU A 9 25.20 -42.95 -35.46
C LEU A 9 26.68 -43.38 -35.32
N PRO A 10 27.47 -42.61 -34.56
CA PRO A 10 28.43 -43.19 -33.63
C PRO A 10 27.94 -43.03 -32.19
N VAL A 11 27.87 -44.16 -31.50
CA VAL A 11 27.78 -44.29 -30.05
C VAL A 11 29.04 -43.69 -29.44
N ILE A 12 28.90 -42.62 -28.67
CA ILE A 12 29.94 -42.17 -27.73
C ILE A 12 29.37 -42.32 -26.32
N ALA A 13 29.78 -43.41 -25.67
CA ALA A 13 29.68 -43.59 -24.24
C ALA A 13 30.70 -42.69 -23.55
N GLY A 14 30.24 -41.60 -22.94
CA GLY A 14 31.03 -40.73 -22.08
C GLY A 14 30.58 -40.88 -20.63
N LEU A 15 31.43 -41.47 -19.80
CA LEU A 15 31.25 -41.61 -18.36
C LEU A 15 31.07 -40.25 -17.67
N ALA A 16 30.13 -40.25 -16.74
CA ALA A 16 29.77 -39.13 -15.88
C ALA A 16 30.87 -38.83 -14.83
N LEU A 17 31.27 -37.56 -14.74
CA LEU A 17 31.62 -36.92 -13.46
C LEU A 17 30.69 -35.72 -13.28
N GLY A 18 29.54 -35.96 -12.66
CA GLY A 18 28.68 -34.88 -12.15
C GLY A 18 29.30 -34.33 -10.86
N ALA A 19 29.97 -33.19 -10.95
CA ALA A 19 30.26 -32.38 -9.78
C ALA A 19 28.92 -31.81 -9.28
N ALA A 20 28.32 -32.47 -8.30
CA ALA A 20 27.16 -31.95 -7.59
C ALA A 20 27.61 -30.73 -6.77
N THR A 21 27.47 -29.54 -7.34
CA THR A 21 27.44 -28.30 -6.57
C THR A 21 26.16 -28.31 -5.74
N GLN A 22 26.25 -28.83 -4.52
CA GLN A 22 25.18 -28.67 -3.54
C GLN A 22 25.04 -27.17 -3.27
N PRO A 23 23.85 -26.56 -3.47
CA PRO A 23 23.61 -25.23 -2.95
C PRO A 23 23.76 -25.34 -1.44
N ALA A 24 24.73 -24.62 -0.88
CA ALA A 24 24.78 -24.39 0.55
C ALA A 24 23.45 -23.76 0.94
N HIS A 25 22.56 -24.55 1.54
CA HIS A 25 21.50 -24.00 2.35
C HIS A 25 22.19 -23.20 3.45
N LEU A 26 22.28 -21.89 3.24
CA LEU A 26 22.47 -20.93 4.32
C LEU A 26 21.39 -21.25 5.34
N ALA A 27 21.77 -21.98 6.38
CA ALA A 27 21.00 -22.07 7.59
C ALA A 27 20.88 -20.63 8.10
N GLY A 28 19.79 -19.97 7.72
CA GLY A 28 19.43 -18.68 8.29
C GLY A 28 19.44 -18.86 9.80
N THR A 29 20.32 -18.11 10.46
CA THR A 29 20.33 -18.02 11.92
C THR A 29 18.91 -17.67 12.32
N ALA A 30 18.21 -18.60 12.97
CA ALA A 30 16.88 -18.32 13.49
C ALA A 30 17.02 -17.03 14.33
N PRO A 31 16.19 -16.00 14.06
CA PRO A 31 16.32 -14.74 14.75
C PRO A 31 16.31 -14.99 16.25
N ASP A 32 17.16 -14.28 16.99
CA ASP A 32 17.23 -14.37 18.44
C ASP A 32 15.95 -13.75 19.04
N LEU A 33 14.85 -14.52 18.96
CA LEU A 33 13.50 -14.12 19.37
C LEU A 33 13.39 -13.88 20.88
N ILE A 34 14.41 -14.29 21.65
CA ILE A 34 14.52 -14.06 23.10
C ILE A 34 14.48 -12.55 23.41
N ARG A 35 14.87 -11.71 22.45
CA ARG A 35 14.89 -10.24 22.59
C ARG A 35 13.52 -9.57 22.48
N LEU A 36 12.51 -10.24 21.95
CA LEU A 36 11.17 -9.66 21.81
C LEU A 36 10.41 -9.73 23.12
N THR A 37 9.90 -8.58 23.57
CA THR A 37 8.94 -8.50 24.68
C THR A 37 7.51 -8.85 24.19
N GLU A 38 6.58 -9.09 25.12
CA GLU A 38 5.16 -9.22 24.77
C GLU A 38 4.61 -7.97 24.09
N ARG A 39 5.09 -6.79 24.50
CA ARG A 39 4.69 -5.53 23.86
C ARG A 39 5.13 -5.48 22.40
N HIS A 40 6.35 -5.91 22.09
CA HIS A 40 6.83 -5.99 20.70
C HIS A 40 5.99 -6.95 19.87
N ARG A 41 5.68 -8.14 20.41
CA ARG A 41 4.83 -9.13 19.74
C ARG A 41 3.43 -8.58 19.45
N HIS A 42 2.83 -7.88 20.42
CA HIS A 42 1.54 -7.22 20.27
C HIS A 42 1.57 -6.14 19.18
N ASP A 43 2.56 -5.23 19.23
CA ASP A 43 2.69 -4.14 18.26
C ASP A 43 2.91 -4.67 16.83
N LEU A 44 3.77 -5.69 16.66
CA LEU A 44 4.01 -6.34 15.36
C LEU A 44 2.73 -7.02 14.84
N ARG A 45 1.95 -7.66 15.72
CA ARG A 45 0.65 -8.25 15.36
C ARG A 45 -0.35 -7.17 14.91
N CYS A 46 -0.45 -6.06 15.62
CA CYS A 46 -1.33 -4.95 15.24
C CYS A 46 -0.91 -4.35 13.88
N ALA A 47 0.37 -4.06 13.69
CA ALA A 47 0.90 -3.55 12.43
C ALA A 47 0.64 -4.50 11.25
N ALA A 48 0.84 -5.81 11.46
CA ALA A 48 0.54 -6.83 10.48
C ALA A 48 -0.97 -6.91 10.16
N ALA A 49 -1.83 -6.85 11.18
CA ALA A 49 -3.28 -6.85 10.99
C ALA A 49 -3.74 -5.66 10.13
N PHE A 50 -3.21 -4.46 10.39
CA PHE A 50 -3.52 -3.28 9.58
C PHE A 50 -3.05 -3.41 8.14
N ALA A 51 -1.87 -3.98 7.90
CA ALA A 51 -1.36 -4.21 6.54
C ALA A 51 -2.26 -5.20 5.77
N VAL A 52 -2.71 -6.29 6.41
CA VAL A 52 -3.60 -7.27 5.78
C VAL A 52 -4.98 -6.66 5.49
N VAL A 53 -5.54 -5.91 6.44
CA VAL A 53 -6.83 -5.22 6.24
C VAL A 53 -6.72 -4.17 5.14
N ALA A 54 -5.66 -3.36 5.11
CA ALA A 54 -5.46 -2.37 4.04
C ALA A 54 -5.39 -3.05 2.65
N ALA A 55 -4.72 -4.20 2.55
CA ALA A 55 -4.72 -4.99 1.32
C ALA A 55 -6.11 -5.55 0.99
N GLY A 56 -6.90 -5.93 2.00
CA GLY A 56 -8.30 -6.34 1.85
C GLY A 56 -9.20 -5.21 1.35
N GLN A 57 -9.06 -4.00 1.90
CA GLN A 57 -9.77 -2.79 1.48
C GLN A 57 -9.50 -2.47 0.01
N ALA A 58 -8.24 -2.55 -0.42
CA ALA A 58 -7.86 -2.36 -1.82
C ALA A 58 -8.49 -3.39 -2.78
N ARG A 59 -8.89 -4.57 -2.29
CA ARG A 59 -9.60 -5.60 -3.05
C ARG A 59 -11.13 -5.54 -2.90
N GLY A 60 -11.66 -4.61 -2.10
CA GLY A 60 -13.09 -4.52 -1.82
C GLY A 60 -13.63 -5.59 -0.87
N ASP A 61 -12.78 -6.16 0.00
CA ASP A 61 -13.23 -7.14 1.00
C ASP A 61 -14.18 -6.49 2.01
N ALA A 62 -15.39 -7.04 2.15
CA ALA A 62 -16.44 -6.46 2.98
C ALA A 62 -16.08 -6.37 4.48
N ALA A 63 -15.36 -7.37 5.02
CA ALA A 63 -14.93 -7.35 6.42
C ALA A 63 -13.84 -6.31 6.65
N ALA A 64 -12.96 -6.11 5.66
CA ALA A 64 -11.94 -5.07 5.70
C ALA A 64 -12.52 -3.66 5.54
N LEU A 65 -13.53 -3.49 4.67
CA LEU A 65 -14.23 -2.22 4.44
C LEU A 65 -15.13 -1.80 5.61
N ALA A 66 -15.45 -2.71 6.53
CA ALA A 66 -16.15 -2.38 7.77
C ALA A 66 -15.27 -1.64 8.80
N LEU A 67 -13.94 -1.64 8.60
CA LEU A 67 -12.98 -0.92 9.43
C LEU A 67 -12.65 0.44 8.81
N PRO A 68 -12.13 1.40 9.59
CA PRO A 68 -11.63 2.66 9.06
C PRO A 68 -10.56 2.47 7.98
N PRO A 69 -10.33 3.47 7.12
CA PRO A 69 -9.21 3.50 6.17
C PRO A 69 -7.85 3.20 6.79
N LEU A 70 -7.19 2.10 6.38
CA LEU A 70 -5.89 1.70 6.94
C LEU A 70 -4.71 1.85 5.96
N GLY A 71 -4.95 2.22 4.70
CA GLY A 71 -3.91 2.30 3.68
C GLY A 71 -2.75 3.24 4.02
N ILE A 72 -3.06 4.44 4.53
CA ILE A 72 -2.06 5.42 4.97
C ILE A 72 -1.71 5.22 6.44
N ARG A 73 -2.71 5.29 7.33
CA ARG A 73 -2.47 5.25 8.78
C ARG A 73 -1.84 3.94 9.25
N GLY A 74 -2.31 2.81 8.72
CA GLY A 74 -1.74 1.48 9.03
C GLY A 74 -0.29 1.35 8.56
N ARG A 75 0.06 1.93 7.41
CA ARG A 75 1.45 1.98 6.91
C ARG A 75 2.35 2.82 7.81
N SER A 76 1.89 4.00 8.23
CA SER A 76 2.63 4.85 9.17
C SER A 76 2.85 4.13 10.50
N TYR A 77 1.82 3.48 11.04
CA TYR A 77 1.93 2.68 12.26
C TYR A 77 2.94 1.53 12.12
N LEU A 78 2.90 0.81 11.00
CA LEU A 78 3.86 -0.26 10.70
C LEU A 78 5.31 0.27 10.68
N GLY A 79 5.54 1.43 10.07
CA GLY A 79 6.86 2.08 10.07
C GLY A 79 7.33 2.42 11.49
N LEU A 80 6.48 3.08 12.28
CA LEU A 80 6.79 3.45 13.67
C LEU A 80 7.07 2.23 14.56
N VAL A 81 6.31 1.15 14.41
CA VAL A 81 6.54 -0.11 15.11
C VAL A 81 7.85 -0.75 14.67
N GLY A 82 8.10 -0.80 13.35
CA GLY A 82 9.31 -1.41 12.81
C GLY A 82 10.58 -0.73 13.31
N GLU A 83 10.61 0.60 13.27
CA GLU A 83 11.71 1.42 13.79
C GLU A 83 11.92 1.21 15.28
N ARG A 84 10.84 1.28 16.08
CA ARG A 84 10.91 1.08 17.54
C ARG A 84 11.44 -0.30 17.91
N VAL A 85 10.90 -1.36 17.30
CA VAL A 85 11.33 -2.74 17.58
C VAL A 85 12.80 -2.92 17.20
N ALA A 86 13.23 -2.44 16.04
CA ALA A 86 14.63 -2.53 15.62
C ALA A 86 15.55 -1.80 16.62
N ALA A 87 15.19 -0.59 17.03
CA ALA A 87 15.98 0.22 17.96
C ALA A 87 16.09 -0.42 19.36
N GLU A 88 14.99 -0.97 19.89
CA GLU A 88 14.95 -1.52 21.26
C GLU A 88 15.55 -2.92 21.38
N THR A 89 15.55 -3.71 20.30
CA THR A 89 16.02 -5.11 20.32
C THR A 89 17.39 -5.31 19.64
N GLY A 90 17.82 -4.34 18.85
CA GLY A 90 18.99 -4.45 17.98
C GLY A 90 18.81 -5.40 16.80
N LEU A 91 17.58 -5.85 16.51
CA LEU A 91 17.27 -6.65 15.33
C LEU A 91 17.44 -5.83 14.05
N SER A 92 17.86 -6.49 12.98
CA SER A 92 17.94 -5.84 11.67
C SER A 92 16.54 -5.51 11.14
N GLY A 93 16.44 -4.49 10.30
CA GLY A 93 15.17 -4.17 9.62
C GLY A 93 14.64 -5.34 8.79
N GLU A 94 15.51 -6.18 8.22
CA GLU A 94 15.12 -7.40 7.51
C GLU A 94 14.44 -8.40 8.44
N THR A 95 15.03 -8.67 9.60
CA THR A 95 14.44 -9.55 10.60
C THR A 95 13.09 -9.02 11.10
N VAL A 96 12.97 -7.71 11.31
CA VAL A 96 11.68 -7.10 11.71
C VAL A 96 10.63 -7.22 10.61
N ARG A 97 11.01 -7.07 9.33
CA ARG A 97 10.10 -7.33 8.20
C ARG A 97 9.64 -8.79 8.16
N ASP A 98 10.54 -9.74 8.38
CA ASP A 98 10.19 -11.16 8.39
C ASP A 98 9.21 -11.49 9.52
N LEU A 99 9.41 -10.89 10.71
CA LEU A 99 8.48 -11.01 11.83
C LEU A 99 7.08 -10.44 11.52
N LEU A 100 7.01 -9.31 10.83
CA LEU A 100 5.74 -8.72 10.37
C LEU A 100 5.06 -9.62 9.34
N ALA A 101 5.81 -10.16 8.38
CA ALA A 101 5.28 -11.06 7.35
C ALA A 101 4.72 -12.34 7.96
N ASP A 102 5.44 -12.94 8.89
CA ASP A 102 5.02 -14.12 9.64
C ASP A 102 3.79 -13.84 10.53
N ALA A 103 3.72 -12.68 11.19
CA ALA A 103 2.52 -12.25 11.90
C ALA A 103 1.30 -12.08 10.96
N ALA A 104 1.50 -11.50 9.78
CA ALA A 104 0.44 -11.35 8.78
C ALA A 104 -0.06 -12.70 8.26
N GLN A 105 0.85 -13.64 7.99
CA GLN A 105 0.52 -15.01 7.59
C GLN A 105 -0.30 -15.75 8.66
N ARG A 106 0.10 -15.64 9.93
CA ARG A 106 -0.65 -16.25 11.05
C ARG A 106 -2.06 -15.69 11.24
N LEU A 107 -2.24 -14.38 11.02
CA LEU A 107 -3.56 -13.76 11.12
C LEU A 107 -4.48 -14.21 9.99
N GLY A 108 -3.96 -14.28 8.77
CA GLY A 108 -4.74 -14.55 7.58
C GLY A 108 -5.83 -13.50 7.31
N PRO A 109 -6.56 -13.62 6.19
CA PRO A 109 -7.58 -12.65 5.82
C PRO A 109 -8.80 -12.65 6.74
N GLN A 110 -9.14 -13.78 7.37
CA GLN A 110 -10.29 -13.86 8.29
C GLN A 110 -9.97 -13.33 9.69
N GLY A 111 -8.75 -13.56 10.19
CA GLY A 111 -8.35 -13.14 11.54
C GLY A 111 -7.89 -11.68 11.61
N ALA A 112 -7.34 -11.16 10.51
CA ALA A 112 -6.81 -9.80 10.47
C ALA A 112 -7.86 -8.70 10.80
N PRO A 113 -9.11 -8.72 10.27
CA PRO A 113 -10.10 -7.70 10.63
C PRO A 113 -10.42 -7.67 12.13
N ILE A 114 -10.52 -8.84 12.77
CA ILE A 114 -10.78 -8.93 14.22
C ILE A 114 -9.62 -8.33 15.00
N ALA A 115 -8.38 -8.73 14.67
CA ALA A 115 -7.18 -8.21 15.34
C ALA A 115 -7.01 -6.70 15.10
N ALA A 116 -7.23 -6.22 13.88
CA ALA A 116 -7.15 -4.81 13.54
C ALA A 116 -8.17 -3.99 14.34
N GLY A 117 -9.43 -4.46 14.43
CA GLY A 117 -10.47 -3.80 15.24
C GLY A 117 -10.08 -3.64 16.70
N GLN A 118 -9.40 -4.65 17.28
CA GLN A 118 -8.89 -4.61 18.65
C GLN A 118 -7.72 -3.64 18.84
N CYS A 119 -6.96 -3.35 17.78
CA CYS A 119 -5.77 -2.50 17.80
C CYS A 119 -6.05 -1.03 17.44
N LEU A 120 -7.29 -0.65 17.10
CA LEU A 120 -7.59 0.71 16.61
C LEU A 120 -7.24 1.79 17.64
N GLY A 121 -7.36 1.50 18.94
CA GLY A 121 -6.97 2.45 19.99
C GLY A 121 -5.47 2.76 19.97
N GLU A 122 -4.62 1.77 19.77
CA GLU A 122 -3.17 1.97 19.62
C GLU A 122 -2.82 2.72 18.33
N LEU A 123 -3.57 2.46 17.25
CA LEU A 123 -3.42 3.20 16.00
C LEU A 123 -3.77 4.68 16.18
N ASP A 124 -4.89 4.98 16.82
CA ASP A 124 -5.34 6.36 17.07
C ASP A 124 -4.36 7.12 17.97
N ALA A 125 -3.77 6.46 18.97
CA ALA A 125 -2.77 7.06 19.84
C ALA A 125 -1.45 7.37 19.12
N ALA A 126 -0.99 6.48 18.23
CA ALA A 126 0.30 6.62 17.55
C ALA A 126 0.23 7.43 16.25
N VAL A 127 -0.88 7.33 15.52
CA VAL A 127 -1.10 7.96 14.22
C VAL A 127 -2.53 8.50 14.22
N PRO A 128 -2.77 9.74 14.70
CA PRO A 128 -4.13 10.28 14.81
C PRO A 128 -4.93 10.22 13.49
N PRO A 129 -6.27 10.12 13.55
CA PRO A 129 -7.12 10.21 12.36
C PRO A 129 -6.80 11.44 11.52
N ARG A 130 -6.71 11.26 10.20
CA ARG A 130 -6.51 12.38 9.28
C ARG A 130 -7.81 13.21 9.22
N PRO A 131 -7.72 14.55 9.16
CA PRO A 131 -8.89 15.35 8.85
C PRO A 131 -9.44 14.96 7.49
N ALA A 132 -10.77 15.02 7.33
CA ALA A 132 -11.39 14.82 6.03
C ALA A 132 -10.94 15.93 5.06
N PRO A 133 -10.77 15.62 3.76
CA PRO A 133 -10.45 16.63 2.77
C PRO A 133 -11.58 17.67 2.66
N ASP A 134 -11.22 18.94 2.58
CA ASP A 134 -12.17 20.03 2.35
C ASP A 134 -12.48 20.20 0.84
N ALA A 135 -13.32 21.18 0.49
CA ALA A 135 -13.69 21.43 -0.90
C ALA A 135 -12.48 21.77 -1.81
N VAL A 136 -11.47 22.47 -1.29
CA VAL A 136 -10.27 22.85 -2.04
C VAL A 136 -9.40 21.63 -2.28
N ASP A 137 -9.18 20.81 -1.26
CA ASP A 137 -8.47 19.54 -1.39
C ASP A 137 -9.21 18.60 -2.36
N CYS A 138 -10.54 18.53 -2.29
CA CYS A 138 -11.32 17.67 -3.16
C CYS A 138 -11.35 18.12 -4.61
N LEU A 139 -11.45 19.43 -4.87
CA LEU A 139 -11.28 19.99 -6.20
C LEU A 139 -9.91 19.60 -6.77
N ALA A 140 -8.85 19.73 -5.97
CA ALA A 140 -7.50 19.40 -6.39
C ALA A 140 -7.31 17.90 -6.67
N ILE A 141 -7.85 17.03 -5.80
CA ILE A 141 -7.83 15.58 -5.96
C ILE A 141 -8.52 15.19 -7.26
N LEU A 142 -9.81 15.51 -7.40
CA LEU A 142 -10.62 15.07 -8.54
C LEU A 142 -10.08 15.63 -9.86
N GLY A 143 -9.71 16.91 -9.89
CA GLY A 143 -9.14 17.53 -11.09
C GLY A 143 -7.80 16.91 -11.51
N THR A 144 -6.92 16.63 -10.55
CA THR A 144 -5.61 16.02 -10.86
C THR A 144 -5.75 14.57 -11.33
N TYR A 145 -6.69 13.79 -10.77
CA TYR A 145 -7.00 12.45 -11.26
C TYR A 145 -7.58 12.50 -12.68
N ALA A 146 -8.47 13.46 -12.98
CA ALA A 146 -9.01 13.65 -14.32
C ALA A 146 -7.89 13.93 -15.34
N GLU A 147 -7.00 14.88 -15.04
CA GLU A 147 -5.82 15.20 -15.85
C GLU A 147 -4.92 13.97 -16.09
N ALA A 148 -4.67 13.19 -15.04
CA ALA A 148 -3.85 11.98 -15.13
C ALA A 148 -4.49 10.88 -16.00
N ILE A 149 -5.82 10.78 -16.00
CA ILE A 149 -6.56 9.85 -16.87
C ILE A 149 -6.55 10.35 -18.30
N ASP A 150 -6.85 11.63 -18.56
CA ASP A 150 -6.83 12.22 -19.90
C ASP A 150 -5.48 12.03 -20.59
N ALA A 151 -4.38 12.16 -19.84
CA ALA A 151 -3.03 11.95 -20.37
C ALA A 151 -2.77 10.50 -20.85
N ARG A 152 -3.51 9.52 -20.32
CA ARG A 152 -3.37 8.09 -20.67
C ARG A 152 -4.46 7.60 -21.63
N GLU A 153 -5.66 8.15 -21.49
CA GLU A 153 -6.88 7.76 -22.20
C GLU A 153 -7.68 9.02 -22.58
N PRO A 154 -7.29 9.72 -23.67
CA PRO A 154 -8.00 10.91 -24.12
C PRO A 154 -9.48 10.62 -24.43
N GLY A 155 -10.38 11.44 -23.90
CA GLY A 155 -11.82 11.30 -24.09
C GLY A 155 -12.50 10.29 -23.15
N SER A 156 -11.81 9.86 -22.08
CA SER A 156 -12.36 8.97 -21.07
C SER A 156 -13.61 9.57 -20.42
N ALA A 157 -14.70 8.80 -20.39
CA ALA A 157 -15.93 9.20 -19.70
C ALA A 157 -15.72 9.40 -18.19
N LEU A 158 -14.77 8.65 -17.61
CA LEU A 158 -14.38 8.81 -16.21
C LEU A 158 -13.69 10.16 -16.00
N ALA A 159 -12.74 10.53 -16.85
CA ALA A 159 -12.08 11.84 -16.76
C ALA A 159 -13.09 12.99 -16.90
N ALA A 160 -14.01 12.91 -17.87
CA ALA A 160 -15.08 13.90 -18.03
C ALA A 160 -15.97 14.02 -16.77
N THR A 161 -16.31 12.90 -16.13
CA THR A 161 -17.07 12.88 -14.88
C THR A 161 -16.30 13.59 -13.76
N LEU A 162 -15.00 13.29 -13.61
CA LEU A 162 -14.17 13.88 -12.56
C LEU A 162 -13.93 15.38 -12.77
N HIS A 163 -13.80 15.83 -14.03
CA HIS A 163 -13.77 17.26 -14.34
C HIS A 163 -15.07 17.94 -13.91
N SER A 164 -16.23 17.33 -14.19
CA SER A 164 -17.53 17.87 -13.77
C SER A 164 -17.67 17.92 -12.25
N GLU A 165 -17.27 16.86 -11.54
CA GLU A 165 -17.31 16.81 -10.07
C GLU A 165 -16.35 17.85 -9.45
N ALA A 166 -15.14 18.02 -10.01
CA ALA A 166 -14.21 19.05 -9.57
C ALA A 166 -14.74 20.46 -9.82
N ALA A 167 -15.41 20.69 -10.96
CA ALA A 167 -16.02 21.97 -11.30
C ALA A 167 -17.16 22.36 -10.33
N ALA A 168 -17.94 21.37 -9.87
CA ALA A 168 -18.99 21.59 -8.88
C ALA A 168 -18.45 22.06 -7.52
N LEU A 169 -17.20 21.73 -7.19
CA LEU A 169 -16.53 22.16 -5.96
C LEU A 169 -15.83 23.53 -6.08
N MET A 170 -15.87 24.17 -7.25
CA MET A 170 -15.22 25.47 -7.42
C MET A 170 -15.91 26.54 -6.55
N PRO A 171 -15.14 27.36 -5.83
CA PRO A 171 -15.71 28.46 -5.08
C PRO A 171 -16.39 29.47 -6.03
N PRO A 172 -17.51 30.08 -5.63
CA PRO A 172 -18.26 31.00 -6.49
C PRO A 172 -17.50 32.30 -6.79
N THR A 173 -16.51 32.63 -5.96
CA THR A 173 -15.66 33.80 -6.10
C THR A 173 -14.21 33.37 -6.23
N HIS A 174 -13.58 33.74 -7.34
CA HIS A 174 -12.14 33.63 -7.50
C HIS A 174 -11.45 34.83 -6.88
N ASP A 175 -10.59 34.56 -5.92
CA ASP A 175 -9.64 35.53 -5.41
C ASP A 175 -8.22 34.93 -5.45
N PRO A 176 -7.17 35.76 -5.53
CA PRO A 176 -5.81 35.27 -5.68
C PRO A 176 -5.32 34.36 -4.52
N ALA A 177 -5.87 34.48 -3.31
CA ALA A 177 -5.50 33.62 -2.19
C ALA A 177 -6.12 32.23 -2.35
N THR A 178 -7.38 32.17 -2.76
CA THR A 178 -8.10 30.93 -3.09
C THR A 178 -7.44 30.20 -4.26
N ASP A 179 -7.11 30.90 -5.35
CA ASP A 179 -6.43 30.29 -6.51
C ASP A 179 -5.08 29.69 -6.09
N ARG A 180 -4.29 30.42 -5.29
CA ARG A 180 -3.03 29.90 -4.73
C ARG A 180 -3.23 28.69 -3.82
N ALA A 181 -4.35 28.61 -3.10
CA ALA A 181 -4.66 27.46 -2.26
C ALA A 181 -4.95 26.21 -3.12
N ILE A 182 -5.73 26.38 -4.18
CA ILE A 182 -6.01 25.34 -5.17
C ILE A 182 -4.71 24.85 -5.84
N ASP A 183 -3.84 25.76 -6.26
CA ASP A 183 -2.57 25.40 -6.90
C ASP A 183 -1.65 24.61 -5.97
N ARG A 184 -1.56 25.02 -4.70
CA ARG A 184 -0.81 24.27 -3.68
C ARG A 184 -1.41 22.89 -3.45
N ALA A 185 -2.73 22.79 -3.37
CA ALA A 185 -3.41 21.50 -3.20
C ALA A 185 -3.14 20.57 -4.38
N ARG A 186 -3.27 21.05 -5.63
CA ARG A 186 -2.94 20.27 -6.83
C ARG A 186 -1.49 19.81 -6.87
N ALA A 187 -0.56 20.67 -6.44
CA ALA A 187 0.86 20.29 -6.33
C ALA A 187 1.06 19.13 -5.35
N ARG A 188 0.42 19.17 -4.17
CA ARG A 188 0.46 18.07 -3.19
C ARG A 188 -0.12 16.76 -3.75
N VAL A 189 -1.25 16.83 -4.47
CA VAL A 189 -1.85 15.64 -5.08
C VAL A 189 -0.93 15.03 -6.14
N ARG A 190 -0.33 15.86 -7.01
CA ARG A 190 0.64 15.39 -8.00
C ARG A 190 1.85 14.72 -7.35
N GLU A 191 2.39 15.33 -6.31
CA GLU A 191 3.47 14.74 -5.50
C GLU A 191 3.07 13.37 -4.95
N ALA A 192 1.87 13.25 -4.38
CA ALA A 192 1.33 11.98 -3.88
C ALA A 192 1.22 10.90 -4.97
N LEU A 193 0.73 11.26 -6.16
CA LEU A 193 0.61 10.34 -7.29
C LEU A 193 1.97 9.85 -7.82
N THR A 194 3.03 10.64 -7.62
CA THR A 194 4.40 10.30 -8.03
C THR A 194 5.22 9.62 -6.92
N GLY A 195 4.61 9.30 -5.78
CA GLY A 195 5.28 8.62 -4.66
C GLY A 195 6.08 9.55 -3.74
N GLY A 196 5.76 10.84 -3.71
CA GLY A 196 6.32 11.79 -2.75
C GLY A 196 5.75 11.64 -1.33
N PRO A 197 6.13 12.53 -0.38
CA PRO A 197 5.70 12.50 1.02
C PRO A 197 4.21 12.78 1.21
N ALA A 198 3.57 13.49 0.28
CA ALA A 198 2.12 13.66 0.28
C ALA A 198 1.43 12.31 0.02
N SER A 199 0.26 12.10 0.62
CA SER A 199 -0.51 10.88 0.40
C SER A 199 -1.98 11.21 0.20
N VAL A 200 -2.54 10.63 -0.86
CA VAL A 200 -3.97 10.62 -1.18
C VAL A 200 -4.34 9.15 -1.30
N ASP A 201 -5.30 8.68 -0.52
CA ASP A 201 -5.78 7.31 -0.62
C ASP A 201 -7.16 7.22 -1.28
N ALA A 202 -7.64 5.98 -1.46
CA ALA A 202 -8.93 5.69 -2.04
C ALA A 202 -10.09 6.30 -1.23
N ASP A 203 -9.90 6.52 0.08
CA ASP A 203 -10.92 7.06 0.96
C ASP A 203 -11.03 8.57 0.85
N ASP A 204 -9.90 9.28 0.69
CA ASP A 204 -9.90 10.70 0.31
C ASP A 204 -10.65 10.89 -1.01
N TYR A 205 -10.34 10.06 -2.02
CA TYR A 205 -11.03 10.09 -3.32
C TYR A 205 -12.54 9.83 -3.17
N ALA A 206 -12.94 8.81 -2.41
CA ALA A 206 -14.35 8.50 -2.18
C ALA A 206 -15.08 9.60 -1.39
N ALA A 207 -14.42 10.23 -0.41
CA ALA A 207 -14.96 11.37 0.32
C ALA A 207 -15.19 12.56 -0.60
N CYS A 208 -14.26 12.84 -1.50
CA CYS A 208 -14.37 13.95 -2.44
C CYS A 208 -15.48 13.77 -3.46
N ARG A 209 -15.67 12.56 -3.98
CA ARG A 209 -16.81 12.27 -4.85
C ARG A 209 -18.14 12.46 -4.14
N ARG A 210 -18.26 12.03 -2.88
CA ARG A 210 -19.47 12.29 -2.07
C ARG A 210 -19.69 13.79 -1.87
N LEU A 211 -18.64 14.55 -1.57
CA LEU A 211 -18.74 15.99 -1.38
C LEU A 211 -19.24 16.68 -2.66
N ALA A 212 -18.73 16.29 -3.84
CA ALA A 212 -19.15 16.85 -5.13
C ALA A 212 -20.62 16.57 -5.48
N HIS A 213 -21.21 15.50 -4.97
CA HIS A 213 -22.62 15.15 -5.21
C HIS A 213 -23.60 15.79 -4.22
N HIS A 214 -23.11 16.33 -3.10
CA HIS A 214 -23.93 16.88 -2.03
C HIS A 214 -23.67 18.36 -1.73
N GLY A 215 -22.65 18.95 -2.36
CA GLY A 215 -22.26 20.36 -2.25
C GLY A 215 -23.03 21.31 -3.15
#